data_AF-A0A9P9WMY6-F1
#
_entry.id   AF-A0A9P9WMY6-F1
#
_cell.length_a   1.000
_cell.length_b   1.000
_cell.length_c   1.000
_cell.angle_alpha   90.00
_cell.angle_beta   90.00
_cell.angle_gamma   90.00
#
_symmetry.space_group_name_H-M   'P 1'
#
loop_
_entity.id
_entity.type
_entity.pdbx_description
1 polymer ?
#
loop_
_entity_poly.entity_id
_entity_poly.type
_entity_poly.pdbx_seq_one_letter_code
_entity_poly.pdbx_strand_id
1 'polypeptide(L)'
;MASREMIADPSGLSERTVSQLHEIADLMDEIYTTLAKMQYIPEHAINRAPHREPPINLKLARKLGLNRAITYLHQILPYVDLTAVEAGDFVLGGDFVDFRDRELLELSRDPLSVDDDTYMRPSSTTLSMMRNHQHVILYDAKLSMYSFGFKLG
;
A
#
# COMPACT_ATOMS: atom_id res chain seq x y z
N MET A 1 -24.62 16.64 17.12
CA MET A 1 -24.40 16.09 15.77
C MET A 1 -23.10 15.33 15.79
N ALA A 2 -23.14 14.01 15.86
CA ALA A 2 -21.94 13.18 15.85
C ALA A 2 -21.34 13.26 14.45
N SER A 3 -20.16 13.88 14.35
CA SER A 3 -19.32 13.79 13.15
C SER A 3 -19.16 12.32 12.81
N ARG A 4 -19.60 11.92 11.62
CA ARG A 4 -19.23 10.63 11.03
C ARG A 4 -17.70 10.58 11.08
N GLU A 5 -17.13 9.77 11.96
CA GLU A 5 -15.71 9.44 11.90
C GLU A 5 -15.48 8.75 10.57
N MET A 6 -15.04 9.53 9.58
CA MET A 6 -14.54 9.00 8.34
C MET A 6 -13.20 8.34 8.65
N ILE A 7 -13.20 7.01 8.65
CA ILE A 7 -12.03 6.18 9.00
C ILE A 7 -10.89 6.42 8.00
N ALA A 8 -11.23 6.75 6.75
CA ALA A 8 -10.33 7.34 5.76
C ALA A 8 -10.79 8.77 5.46
N ASP A 9 -9.89 9.75 5.58
CA ASP A 9 -10.21 11.18 5.45
C ASP A 9 -9.68 11.75 4.11
N PRO A 10 -10.55 11.98 3.11
CA PRO A 10 -10.18 12.58 1.84
C PRO A 10 -10.10 14.10 1.89
N SER A 11 -10.30 14.74 3.06
CA SER A 11 -10.37 16.20 3.18
C SER A 11 -9.13 16.87 2.59
N GLY A 12 -9.34 17.74 1.59
CA GLY A 12 -8.26 18.44 0.89
C GLY A 12 -7.71 17.71 -0.34
N LEU A 13 -8.32 16.60 -0.77
CA LEU A 13 -8.12 15.98 -2.08
C LEU A 13 -9.25 16.39 -3.05
N SER A 14 -8.93 16.46 -4.33
CA SER A 14 -9.96 16.66 -5.37
C SER A 14 -10.79 15.39 -5.57
N GLU A 15 -12.05 15.52 -6.00
CA GLU A 15 -12.91 14.36 -6.31
C GLU A 15 -12.27 13.41 -7.33
N ARG A 16 -11.61 13.98 -8.35
CA ARG A 16 -10.86 13.20 -9.33
C ARG A 16 -9.75 12.37 -8.68
N THR A 17 -8.98 12.98 -7.79
CA THR A 17 -7.92 12.28 -7.05
C THR A 17 -8.51 11.17 -6.19
N VAL A 18 -9.59 11.44 -5.46
CA VAL A 18 -10.27 10.41 -4.66
C VAL A 18 -10.71 9.24 -5.53
N SER A 19 -11.40 9.50 -6.65
CA SER A 19 -11.84 8.47 -7.59
C SER A 19 -10.68 7.61 -8.11
N GLN A 20 -9.55 8.23 -8.46
CA GLN A 20 -8.36 7.51 -8.92
C GLN A 20 -7.78 6.62 -7.81
N LEU A 21 -7.75 7.08 -6.55
CA LEU A 21 -7.22 6.29 -5.44
C LEU A 21 -8.13 5.10 -5.10
N HIS A 22 -9.45 5.26 -5.23
CA HIS A 22 -10.40 4.14 -5.12
C HIS A 22 -10.19 3.14 -6.25
N GLU A 23 -9.99 3.59 -7.49
CA GLU A 23 -9.68 2.68 -8.61
C GLU A 23 -8.43 1.84 -8.33
N ILE A 24 -7.37 2.43 -7.78
CA ILE A 24 -6.17 1.67 -7.37
C ILE A 24 -6.47 0.66 -6.26
N ALA A 25 -7.26 1.04 -5.26
CA ALA A 25 -7.62 0.15 -4.17
C ALA A 25 -8.48 -1.03 -4.65
N ASP A 26 -9.43 -0.77 -5.55
CA ASP A 26 -10.28 -1.78 -6.17
C ASP A 26 -9.46 -2.76 -7.02
N LEU A 27 -8.50 -2.26 -7.81
CA LEU A 27 -7.59 -3.12 -8.59
C LEU A 27 -6.73 -4.03 -7.68
N MET A 28 -6.21 -3.51 -6.57
CA MET A 28 -5.47 -4.32 -5.60
C MET A 28 -6.38 -5.37 -4.95
N ASP A 29 -7.64 -5.04 -4.65
CA ASP A 29 -8.59 -6.00 -4.10
C ASP A 29 -8.95 -7.09 -5.12
N GLU A 30 -9.07 -6.73 -6.39
CA GLU A 30 -9.29 -7.69 -7.47
C GLU A 30 -8.11 -8.67 -7.61
N ILE A 31 -6.87 -8.17 -7.50
CA ILE A 31 -5.67 -9.02 -7.49
C ILE A 31 -5.73 -10.01 -6.32
N TYR A 32 -5.93 -9.53 -5.09
CA TYR A 32 -5.95 -10.41 -3.91
C TYR A 32 -7.12 -11.39 -3.94
N THR A 33 -8.29 -10.95 -4.38
CA THR A 33 -9.47 -11.81 -4.57
C THR A 33 -9.20 -12.88 -5.61
N THR A 34 -8.49 -12.54 -6.70
CA THR A 34 -8.09 -13.51 -7.72
C THR A 34 -7.11 -14.54 -7.15
N LEU A 35 -6.12 -14.10 -6.38
CA LEU A 35 -5.18 -15.00 -5.68
C LEU A 35 -5.91 -15.93 -4.70
N ALA A 36 -6.92 -15.42 -3.98
CA ALA A 36 -7.73 -16.25 -3.09
C ALA A 36 -8.54 -17.31 -3.85
N LYS A 37 -9.16 -16.94 -4.98
CA LYS A 37 -9.87 -17.90 -5.85
C LYS A 37 -8.94 -18.97 -6.42
N MET A 38 -7.68 -18.63 -6.67
CA MET A 38 -6.63 -19.55 -7.09
C MET A 38 -6.04 -20.38 -5.93
N GLN A 39 -6.53 -20.21 -4.70
CA GLN A 39 -6.04 -20.85 -3.48
C GLN A 39 -4.58 -20.51 -3.17
N TYR A 40 -4.08 -19.38 -3.67
CA TYR A 40 -2.73 -18.89 -3.37
C TYR A 40 -2.65 -18.30 -1.96
N ILE A 41 -3.70 -17.61 -1.53
CA ILE A 41 -3.92 -17.16 -0.15
C ILE A 41 -5.34 -17.55 0.30
N PRO A 42 -5.61 -17.69 1.61
CA PRO A 42 -6.98 -17.86 2.07
C PRO A 42 -7.79 -16.57 1.91
N GLU A 43 -9.06 -16.67 1.52
CA GLU A 43 -9.94 -15.50 1.35
C GLU A 43 -10.08 -14.68 2.65
N HIS A 44 -10.11 -15.36 3.80
CA HIS A 44 -10.20 -14.73 5.11
C HIS A 44 -8.93 -13.98 5.53
N ALA A 45 -7.80 -14.18 4.83
CA ALA A 45 -6.58 -13.41 5.05
C ALA A 45 -6.68 -11.99 4.48
N ILE A 46 -7.65 -11.70 3.60
CA ILE A 46 -7.79 -10.37 2.98
C ILE A 46 -8.53 -9.41 3.92
N ASN A 47 -7.79 -8.46 4.47
CA ASN A 47 -8.31 -7.37 5.29
C ASN A 47 -8.64 -6.16 4.40
N ARG A 48 -9.93 -5.94 4.15
CA ARG A 48 -10.42 -4.78 3.40
C ARG A 48 -10.66 -3.59 4.33
N ALA A 49 -10.55 -2.38 3.79
CA ALA A 49 -10.95 -1.17 4.51
C ALA A 49 -12.44 -1.23 4.92
N PRO A 50 -12.85 -0.57 6.02
CA PRO A 50 -12.07 0.34 6.84
C PRO A 50 -11.20 -0.34 7.90
N HIS A 51 -9.94 0.11 8.01
CA HIS A 51 -8.97 -0.42 8.98
C HIS A 51 -9.12 0.25 10.35
N ARG A 52 -9.57 -0.52 11.35
CA ARG A 52 -9.76 -0.02 12.73
C ARG A 52 -8.67 -0.46 13.68
N GLU A 53 -8.19 -1.69 13.56
CA GLU A 53 -7.25 -2.30 14.50
C GLU A 53 -6.24 -3.18 13.73
N PRO A 54 -5.01 -2.69 13.47
CA PRO A 54 -4.54 -1.32 13.68
C PRO A 54 -5.01 -0.35 12.58
N PRO A 55 -5.22 0.94 12.88
CA PRO A 55 -5.39 1.97 11.85
C PRO A 55 -4.03 2.46 11.33
N ILE A 56 -4.02 3.15 10.19
CA ILE A 56 -2.80 3.79 9.67
C ILE A 56 -2.29 4.86 10.65
N ASN A 57 -0.99 4.85 10.94
CA ASN A 57 -0.36 5.83 11.83
C ASN A 57 -0.17 7.20 11.13
N LEU A 58 -1.21 8.03 11.16
CA LEU A 58 -1.22 9.35 10.52
C LEU A 58 -0.16 10.32 11.06
N LYS A 59 0.26 10.17 12.33
CA LYS A 59 1.32 10.98 12.92
C LYS A 59 2.68 10.65 12.29
N LEU A 60 2.94 9.35 12.10
CA LEU A 60 4.15 8.87 11.44
C LEU A 60 4.14 9.22 9.96
N ALA A 61 3.04 8.98 9.24
CA ALA A 61 2.89 9.35 7.84
C ALA A 61 3.22 10.85 7.60
N ARG A 62 2.74 11.73 8.49
CA ARG A 62 3.06 13.17 8.44
C ARG A 62 4.53 13.46 8.74
N LYS A 63 5.14 12.78 9.73
CA LYS A 63 6.58 12.92 10.04
C LYS A 63 7.44 12.48 8.86
N LEU A 64 7.02 11.43 8.17
CA LEU A 64 7.62 10.95 6.93
C LEU A 64 7.27 11.84 5.74
N GLY A 65 6.52 12.92 5.89
CA GLY A 65 6.21 13.84 4.79
C GLY A 65 5.40 13.21 3.66
N LEU A 66 4.71 12.08 3.90
CA LEU A 66 3.87 11.44 2.88
C LEU A 66 2.79 12.41 2.39
N ASN A 67 2.55 12.40 1.08
CA ASN A 67 1.46 13.18 0.51
C ASN A 67 0.13 12.69 1.08
N ARG A 68 -0.82 13.61 1.27
CA ARG A 68 -2.18 13.30 1.70
C ARG A 68 -2.87 12.25 0.81
N ALA A 69 -2.63 12.27 -0.50
CA ALA A 69 -3.14 11.27 -1.42
C ALA A 69 -2.60 9.85 -1.11
N ILE A 70 -1.30 9.73 -0.82
CA ILE A 70 -0.68 8.45 -0.43
C ILE A 70 -1.19 8.00 0.94
N THR A 71 -1.28 8.93 1.90
CA THR A 71 -1.81 8.61 3.23
C THR A 71 -3.25 8.12 3.13
N TYR A 72 -4.08 8.76 2.30
CA TYR A 72 -5.45 8.34 2.04
C TYR A 72 -5.51 6.97 1.36
N LEU A 73 -4.66 6.72 0.36
CA LEU A 73 -4.55 5.42 -0.30
C LEU A 73 -4.25 4.30 0.70
N HIS A 74 -3.26 4.51 1.59
CA HIS A 74 -2.94 3.54 2.65
C HIS A 74 -4.13 3.25 3.58
N GLN A 75 -5.07 4.18 3.75
CA GLN A 75 -6.26 3.93 4.57
C GLN A 75 -7.33 3.09 3.86
N ILE A 76 -7.30 3.00 2.52
CA ILE A 76 -8.33 2.32 1.72
C ILE A 76 -7.84 1.06 1.01
N LEU A 77 -6.52 0.85 0.89
CA LEU A 77 -5.95 -0.37 0.32
C LEU A 77 -6.40 -1.61 1.09
N PRO A 78 -6.68 -2.73 0.42
CA PRO A 78 -6.75 -4.03 1.08
C PRO A 78 -5.35 -4.47 1.51
N TYR A 79 -5.27 -5.24 2.59
CA TYR A 79 -4.03 -5.83 3.11
C TYR A 79 -4.20 -7.32 3.32
N VAL A 80 -3.09 -8.07 3.38
CA VAL A 80 -3.12 -9.51 3.66
C VAL A 80 -2.58 -9.76 5.06
N ASP A 81 -3.35 -10.48 5.87
CA ASP A 81 -2.90 -11.01 7.16
C ASP A 81 -1.91 -12.15 6.94
N LEU A 82 -0.62 -11.84 7.05
CA LEU A 82 0.44 -12.82 6.89
C LEU A 82 0.44 -13.93 7.95
N THR A 83 -0.25 -13.74 9.08
CA THR A 83 -0.39 -14.81 10.08
C THR A 83 -1.36 -15.91 9.62
N ALA A 84 -2.20 -15.60 8.64
CA ALA A 84 -3.16 -16.52 8.04
C ALA A 84 -2.67 -17.15 6.72
N VAL A 85 -1.42 -16.91 6.31
CA VAL A 85 -0.85 -17.42 5.05
C VAL A 85 0.34 -18.33 5.32
N GLU A 86 0.40 -19.48 4.66
CA GLU A 86 1.50 -20.46 4.82
C GLU A 86 2.80 -20.01 4.13
N ALA A 87 2.71 -19.23 3.05
CA ALA A 87 3.84 -18.63 2.34
C ALA A 87 3.59 -17.12 2.15
N GLY A 88 4.42 -16.28 2.80
CA GLY A 88 4.24 -14.82 2.81
C GLY A 88 4.67 -14.09 1.53
N ASP A 89 5.22 -14.82 0.56
CA ASP A 89 5.67 -14.25 -0.71
C ASP A 89 4.46 -13.87 -1.56
N PHE A 90 4.52 -12.69 -2.15
CA PHE A 90 3.64 -12.20 -3.19
C PHE A 90 4.12 -12.64 -4.59
N VAL A 91 3.26 -12.45 -5.58
CA VAL A 91 3.51 -12.83 -6.98
C VAL A 91 4.83 -12.23 -7.49
N LEU A 92 5.58 -13.02 -8.28
CA LEU A 92 6.93 -12.70 -8.78
C LEU A 92 8.00 -12.51 -7.69
N GLY A 93 7.77 -13.10 -6.51
CA GLY A 93 8.71 -13.05 -5.39
C GLY A 93 8.69 -11.72 -4.64
N GLY A 94 7.76 -10.81 -4.88
CA GLY A 94 7.60 -9.69 -3.95
C GLY A 94 7.12 -10.17 -2.57
N ASP A 95 6.96 -9.27 -1.60
CA ASP A 95 6.21 -9.55 -0.36
C ASP A 95 4.91 -8.73 -0.35
N PHE A 96 3.88 -9.26 0.31
CA PHE A 96 2.71 -8.46 0.66
C PHE A 96 3.13 -7.31 1.58
N VAL A 97 2.44 -6.18 1.47
CA VAL A 97 2.72 -5.00 2.30
C VAL A 97 1.50 -4.65 3.13
N ASP A 98 1.72 -4.28 4.39
CA ASP A 98 0.69 -3.76 5.28
C ASP A 98 1.17 -2.48 5.94
N PHE A 99 0.73 -1.32 5.44
CA PHE A 99 1.15 -0.02 5.96
C PHE A 99 0.48 0.37 7.28
N ARG A 100 -0.35 -0.52 7.86
CA ARG A 100 -0.78 -0.41 9.26
C ARG A 100 0.37 -0.80 10.20
N ASP A 101 1.30 -1.61 9.72
CA ASP A 101 2.56 -1.86 10.41
C ASP A 101 3.49 -0.63 10.34
N ARG A 102 4.15 -0.35 11.46
CA ARG A 102 5.01 0.82 11.60
C ARG A 102 6.25 0.74 10.71
N GLU A 103 6.92 -0.41 10.69
CA GLU A 103 8.19 -0.58 9.98
C GLU A 103 7.94 -0.52 8.47
N LEU A 104 6.88 -1.17 8.00
CA LEU A 104 6.49 -1.10 6.58
C LEU A 104 6.06 0.30 6.15
N LEU A 105 5.42 1.07 7.03
CA LEU A 105 5.11 2.48 6.76
C LEU A 105 6.38 3.34 6.66
N GLU A 106 7.41 3.07 7.47
CA GLU A 106 8.72 3.75 7.36
C GLU A 106 9.43 3.38 6.05
N LEU A 107 9.41 2.09 5.69
CA LEU A 107 9.97 1.56 4.43
C LEU A 107 9.17 1.96 3.19
N SER A 108 7.93 2.45 3.33
CA SER A 108 7.12 2.93 2.21
C SER A 108 7.78 4.07 1.42
N ARG A 109 8.82 4.71 1.98
CA ARG A 109 9.63 5.75 1.33
C ARG A 109 10.96 5.25 0.77
N ASP A 110 11.36 4.05 1.12
CA ASP A 110 12.59 3.40 0.67
C ASP A 110 12.35 1.88 0.51
N PRO A 111 11.69 1.48 -0.58
CA PRO A 111 11.31 0.08 -0.79
C PRO A 111 12.47 -0.77 -1.30
N LEU A 112 13.58 -0.13 -1.68
CA LEU A 112 14.76 -0.78 -2.22
C LEU A 112 15.83 -1.00 -1.14
N SER A 113 15.70 -0.34 0.02
CA SER A 113 16.66 -0.41 1.14
C SER A 113 18.10 -0.26 0.66
N VAL A 114 18.32 0.56 -0.35
CA VAL A 114 19.66 0.87 -0.85
C VAL A 114 20.17 2.04 -0.03
N ASP A 115 21.36 1.87 0.57
CA ASP A 115 22.10 2.87 1.37
C ASP A 115 22.52 4.14 0.59
N ASP A 116 21.81 4.47 -0.49
CA ASP A 116 21.97 5.70 -1.24
C ASP A 116 20.74 6.55 -0.89
N ASP A 117 20.93 7.82 -0.46
CA ASP A 117 19.92 8.74 0.09
C ASP A 117 18.74 9.09 -0.87
N THR A 118 18.50 8.25 -1.88
CA THR A 118 17.46 8.32 -2.89
C THR A 118 16.15 7.72 -2.37
N TYR A 119 15.45 8.49 -1.57
CA TYR A 119 14.08 8.16 -1.16
C TYR A 119 13.09 8.31 -2.32
N MET A 120 12.03 7.50 -2.32
CA MET A 120 10.88 7.73 -3.18
C MET A 120 10.28 9.12 -2.94
N ARG A 121 9.72 9.68 -4.01
CA ARG A 121 9.03 10.97 -3.93
C ARG A 121 7.88 10.84 -2.93
N PRO A 122 7.55 11.91 -2.19
CA PRO A 122 6.40 11.89 -1.29
C PRO A 122 5.05 11.59 -1.95
N SER A 123 4.95 11.73 -3.27
CA SER A 123 3.78 11.39 -4.09
C SER A 123 3.72 9.94 -4.52
N SER A 124 4.73 9.12 -4.21
CA SER A 124 4.80 7.73 -4.63
C SER A 124 4.74 6.78 -3.42
N THR A 125 4.25 5.57 -3.65
CA THR A 125 4.29 4.48 -2.67
C THR A 125 4.37 3.14 -3.37
N THR A 126 4.85 2.13 -2.65
CA THR A 126 4.79 0.74 -3.08
C THR A 126 3.42 0.14 -2.84
N LEU A 127 3.04 -0.82 -3.69
CA LEU A 127 1.87 -1.68 -3.50
C LEU A 127 2.28 -3.15 -3.25
N SER A 128 3.58 -3.44 -3.31
CA SER A 128 4.23 -4.67 -2.88
C SER A 128 5.65 -4.34 -2.38
N MET A 129 6.28 -5.20 -1.59
CA MET A 129 7.67 -5.00 -1.16
C MET A 129 8.64 -5.81 -2.03
N MET A 130 9.83 -5.26 -2.31
CA MET A 130 10.84 -5.92 -3.14
C MET A 130 11.69 -6.93 -2.35
N ARG A 131 12.06 -6.61 -1.10
CA ARG A 131 13.01 -7.38 -0.25
C ARG A 131 14.12 -8.08 -1.06
N ASN A 132 14.27 -9.40 -0.99
CA ASN A 132 15.35 -10.16 -1.64
C ASN A 132 15.08 -10.46 -3.14
N HIS A 133 14.10 -9.80 -3.78
CA HIS A 133 13.57 -10.23 -5.06
C HIS A 133 13.53 -9.10 -6.11
N GLN A 134 13.09 -9.41 -7.33
CA GLN A 134 13.39 -8.61 -8.52
C GLN A 134 12.30 -7.61 -8.95
N HIS A 135 11.12 -7.62 -8.31
CA HIS A 135 9.95 -6.86 -8.78
C HIS A 135 9.22 -6.10 -7.68
N VAL A 136 8.72 -4.91 -8.00
CA VAL A 136 7.92 -4.07 -7.12
C VAL A 136 6.83 -3.35 -7.91
N ILE A 137 5.62 -3.30 -7.35
CA ILE A 137 4.54 -2.47 -7.89
C ILE A 137 4.63 -1.08 -7.25
N LEU A 138 4.72 -0.04 -8.07
CA LEU A 138 4.80 1.35 -7.64
C LEU A 138 3.62 2.16 -8.16
N TYR A 139 3.11 3.03 -7.30
CA TYR A 139 2.11 4.03 -7.65
C TYR A 139 2.64 5.44 -7.37
N ASP A 140 2.44 6.37 -8.31
CA ASP A 140 2.74 7.80 -8.12
C ASP A 140 1.49 8.67 -8.40
N ALA A 141 1.02 9.34 -7.35
CA ALA A 141 -0.18 10.18 -7.36
C ALA A 141 -0.04 11.48 -8.19
N LYS A 142 1.17 11.89 -8.56
CA LYS A 142 1.43 13.05 -9.44
C LYS A 142 1.59 12.66 -10.90
N LEU A 143 2.11 11.48 -11.19
CA LEU A 143 2.42 11.07 -12.57
C LEU A 143 1.33 10.20 -13.20
N SER A 144 0.40 9.63 -12.43
CA SER A 144 -0.58 8.65 -12.94
C SER A 144 0.10 7.54 -13.78
N MET A 145 1.34 7.18 -13.45
CA MET A 145 2.19 6.29 -14.25
C MET A 145 2.72 5.15 -13.40
N TYR A 146 2.53 3.92 -13.87
CA TYR A 146 3.04 2.68 -13.27
C TYR A 146 4.45 2.43 -13.78
N SER A 147 5.41 2.20 -12.88
CA SER A 147 6.79 1.87 -13.25
C SER A 147 7.20 0.52 -12.64
N PHE A 148 7.58 -0.43 -13.50
CA PHE A 148 8.30 -1.63 -13.10
C PHE A 148 9.80 -1.29 -12.99
N GLY A 149 10.36 -1.42 -11.78
CA GLY A 149 11.80 -1.28 -11.55
C GLY A 149 12.50 -2.64 -11.60
N PHE A 150 13.72 -2.67 -12.17
CA PHE A 150 14.61 -3.83 -12.15
C PHE A 150 15.94 -3.41 -11.51
N LYS A 151 16.53 -4.25 -10.67
CA LYS A 151 17.94 -4.13 -10.26
C LYS A 151 18.74 -5.08 -11.15
N LEU A 152 19.60 -4.54 -12.02
CA LEU A 152 20.58 -5.36 -12.74
C LEU A 152 21.63 -5.82 -11.72
N GLY A 153 21.83 -7.13 -11.66
CA GLY A 153 22.85 -7.78 -10.82
C GLY A 153 24.26 -7.58 -11.34
#